data_AF-A0AAN5DHL2-F1
#
_entry.id   AF-A0AAN5DHL2-F1
#
_cell.length_a   1.000
_cell.length_b   1.000
_cell.length_c   1.000
_cell.angle_alpha   90.00
_cell.angle_beta   90.00
_cell.angle_gamma   90.00
#
_symmetry.space_group_name_H-M   'P 1'
#
loop_
_entity.id
_entity.type
_entity.pdbx_description
1 polymer ?
#
loop_
_entity_poly.entity_id
_entity_poly.type
_entity_poly.pdbx_seq_one_letter_code
_entity_poly.pdbx_strand_id
1 'polypeptide(L)'
;CSSSPCVRKWTSEQTRGVECLASNGRKMGDSHCDPSSKPLTSTLCANPGCVPLWRTSDWNGCSSTCGTGGVQLRILHCVWSGTDRAAGKACDGLQQPRSIR
;
A
#
# COMPACT_ATOMS: atom_id res chain seq x y z
N CYS A 1 5.18 -11.81 -4.77
CA CYS A 1 4.18 -10.85 -5.28
C CYS A 1 3.11 -10.57 -4.26
N SER A 2 2.40 -11.59 -3.77
CA SER A 2 1.24 -11.43 -2.90
C SER A 2 1.50 -10.62 -1.62
N SER A 3 2.71 -10.71 -1.06
CA SER A 3 3.15 -9.96 0.14
C SER A 3 3.85 -8.63 -0.17
N SER A 4 4.01 -8.28 -1.44
CA SER A 4 4.79 -7.13 -1.88
C SER A 4 3.91 -5.88 -1.95
N PRO A 5 4.47 -4.67 -1.69
CA PRO A 5 3.69 -3.44 -1.69
C PRO A 5 2.92 -3.23 -3.00
N CYS A 6 1.66 -2.85 -2.87
CA CYS A 6 0.83 -2.47 -4.01
C CYS A 6 1.23 -1.09 -4.52
N VAL A 7 1.36 -0.97 -5.83
CA VAL A 7 1.67 0.30 -6.51
C VAL A 7 0.48 0.86 -7.28
N ARG A 8 -0.37 -0.03 -7.81
CA ARG A 8 -1.64 0.30 -8.46
C ARG A 8 -2.57 -0.91 -8.47
N LYS A 9 -3.77 -0.76 -9.00
CA LYS A 9 -4.76 -1.84 -9.09
C LYS A 9 -4.14 -3.10 -9.74
N TRP A 10 -4.33 -4.24 -9.10
CA TRP A 10 -3.82 -5.56 -9.51
C TRP A 10 -2.29 -5.69 -9.60
N THR A 11 -1.52 -4.70 -9.16
CA THR A 11 -0.07 -4.64 -9.38
C THR A 11 0.70 -4.37 -8.10
N SER A 12 1.64 -5.26 -7.78
CA SER A 12 2.65 -5.05 -6.74
C SER A 12 4.04 -4.86 -7.35
N GLU A 13 4.93 -4.25 -6.58
CA GLU A 13 6.36 -4.13 -6.91
C GLU A 13 7.20 -5.00 -5.97
N GLN A 14 8.04 -5.85 -6.55
CA GLN A 14 9.03 -6.65 -5.84
C GLN A 14 10.40 -6.03 -5.99
N THR A 15 11.12 -5.87 -4.89
CA THR A 15 12.52 -5.44 -4.90
C THR A 15 13.44 -6.60 -4.53
N ARG A 16 14.51 -6.80 -5.29
CA ARG A 16 15.58 -7.75 -5.02
C ARG A 16 16.88 -7.01 -4.74
N GLY A 17 17.66 -7.54 -3.78
CA GLY A 17 19.03 -7.11 -3.57
C GLY A 17 19.90 -7.54 -4.74
N VAL A 18 20.80 -6.65 -5.15
CA VAL A 18 21.89 -6.98 -6.07
C VAL A 18 23.19 -6.72 -5.34
N GLU A 19 24.18 -7.58 -5.56
CA GLU A 19 25.48 -7.49 -4.91
C GLU A 19 26.57 -7.42 -5.97
N CYS A 20 27.54 -6.53 -5.76
CA CYS A 20 28.72 -6.45 -6.61
C CYS A 20 29.65 -7.63 -6.31
N LEU A 21 29.98 -8.45 -7.32
CA LEU A 21 30.86 -9.62 -7.20
C LEU A 21 32.08 -9.45 -8.10
N ALA A 22 33.27 -9.76 -7.59
CA ALA A 22 34.47 -9.91 -8.40
C ALA A 22 34.42 -11.20 -9.23
N SER A 23 35.30 -11.35 -10.23
CA SER A 23 35.35 -12.54 -11.10
C SER A 23 35.56 -13.86 -10.34
N ASN A 24 36.09 -13.80 -9.13
CA ASN A 24 36.27 -14.95 -8.23
C ASN A 24 35.09 -15.16 -7.25
N GLY A 25 33.98 -14.44 -7.41
CA GLY A 25 32.79 -14.52 -6.56
C GLY A 25 32.86 -13.71 -5.26
N ARG A 26 33.94 -12.95 -5.00
CA ARG A 26 34.05 -12.14 -3.78
C ARG A 26 33.11 -10.93 -3.83
N LYS A 27 32.30 -10.73 -2.78
CA LYS A 27 31.50 -9.51 -2.60
C LYS A 27 32.39 -8.27 -2.49
N MET A 28 32.06 -7.23 -3.23
CA MET A 28 32.75 -5.94 -3.24
C MET A 28 31.77 -4.81 -2.93
N GLY A 29 32.30 -3.62 -2.62
CA GLY A 29 31.49 -2.42 -2.54
C GLY A 29 30.94 -2.03 -3.91
N ASP A 30 29.73 -1.46 -3.93
CA ASP A 30 29.05 -0.99 -5.16
C ASP A 30 29.93 -0.04 -6.00
N SER A 31 30.87 0.68 -5.38
CA SER A 31 31.84 1.56 -6.06
C SER A 31 32.78 0.84 -7.04
N HIS A 32 32.95 -0.48 -6.90
CA HIS A 32 33.77 -1.29 -7.79
C HIS A 32 32.99 -1.89 -8.97
N CYS A 33 31.66 -1.72 -8.99
CA CYS A 33 30.83 -2.15 -10.10
C CYS A 33 30.43 -0.94 -10.95
N ASP A 34 30.34 -1.14 -12.27
CA ASP A 34 29.86 -0.12 -13.19
C ASP A 34 28.35 0.13 -12.93
N PRO A 35 27.94 1.36 -12.55
CA PRO A 35 26.53 1.68 -12.31
C PRO A 35 25.63 1.42 -13.52
N SER A 36 26.16 1.52 -14.75
CA SER A 36 25.40 1.26 -15.97
C SER A 36 25.11 -0.23 -16.19
N SER A 37 25.92 -1.11 -15.58
CA SER A 37 25.73 -2.56 -15.59
C SER A 37 24.82 -3.08 -14.46
N LYS A 38 24.40 -2.19 -13.55
CA LYS A 38 23.59 -2.57 -12.38
C LYS A 38 22.25 -3.15 -12.85
N PRO A 39 21.91 -4.41 -12.47
CA PRO A 39 20.65 -5.00 -12.87
C PRO A 39 19.47 -4.24 -12.27
N LEU A 40 18.33 -4.28 -12.96
CA LEU A 40 17.08 -3.76 -12.39
C LEU A 40 16.78 -4.49 -11.07
N THR A 41 16.60 -3.70 -10.02
CA THR A 41 16.36 -4.18 -8.66
C THR A 41 14.87 -4.29 -8.34
N SER A 42 13.99 -3.62 -9.08
CA SER A 42 12.55 -3.73 -8.89
C SER A 42 11.85 -4.35 -10.10
N THR A 43 10.76 -5.07 -9.85
CA THR A 43 9.96 -5.71 -10.91
C THR A 43 8.50 -5.67 -10.53
N LEU A 44 7.65 -5.29 -11.49
CA LEU A 44 6.20 -5.31 -11.31
C LEU A 44 5.67 -6.72 -11.48
N CYS A 45 4.67 -7.07 -10.69
CA CYS A 45 3.96 -8.33 -10.86
C CYS A 45 2.49 -8.23 -10.49
N ALA A 46 1.71 -9.17 -11.05
CA ALA A 46 0.29 -9.27 -10.77
C ALA A 46 0.05 -9.65 -9.31
N ASN A 47 -0.83 -8.91 -8.64
CA ASN A 47 -1.28 -9.20 -7.29
C ASN A 47 -2.79 -8.95 -7.15
N PRO A 48 -3.61 -10.03 -7.08
CA PRO A 48 -5.04 -9.96 -6.82
C PRO A 48 -5.43 -9.20 -5.55
N GLY A 49 -4.53 -9.10 -4.56
CA GLY A 49 -4.74 -8.35 -3.32
C GLY A 49 -4.64 -6.83 -3.46
N CYS A 50 -4.22 -6.31 -4.61
CA CYS A 50 -4.12 -4.87 -4.87
C CYS A 50 -5.43 -4.32 -5.44
N VAL A 51 -6.53 -4.48 -4.71
CA VAL A 51 -7.82 -3.83 -5.01
C VAL A 51 -8.08 -2.75 -3.97
N PRO A 52 -8.26 -1.48 -4.37
CA PRO A 52 -8.52 -0.42 -3.41
C PRO A 52 -9.97 -0.52 -2.90
N LEU A 53 -10.17 -0.31 -1.60
CA LEU A 53 -11.49 -0.25 -0.98
C LEU A 53 -11.52 0.76 0.17
N TRP A 54 -12.71 1.27 0.45
CA TRP A 54 -12.98 2.05 1.66
C TRP A 54 -13.23 1.13 2.84
N ARG A 55 -12.45 1.29 3.89
CA ARG A 55 -12.65 0.65 5.19
C ARG A 55 -13.08 1.69 6.21
N THR A 56 -14.01 1.33 7.08
CA THR A 56 -14.56 2.23 8.09
C THR A 56 -14.02 1.87 9.45
N SER A 57 -13.69 2.87 10.28
CA SER A 57 -13.56 2.66 11.72
C SER A 57 -14.92 2.39 12.37
N ASP A 58 -14.88 2.07 13.65
CA ASP A 58 -16.06 2.17 14.50
C ASP A 58 -16.58 3.61 14.56
N TRP A 59 -17.87 3.74 14.87
CA TRP A 59 -18.48 5.02 15.15
C TRP A 59 -17.94 5.59 16.46
N ASN A 60 -17.73 6.90 16.50
CA ASN A 60 -17.45 7.59 17.74
C ASN A 60 -18.69 7.64 18.65
N GLY A 61 -18.50 8.17 19.87
CA GLY A 61 -19.60 8.47 20.76
C GLY A 61 -20.55 9.51 20.16
N CYS A 62 -21.83 9.42 20.55
CA CYS A 62 -22.83 10.39 20.17
C CYS A 62 -22.45 11.80 20.65
N SER A 63 -22.56 12.82 19.80
CA SER A 63 -22.28 14.21 20.18
C SER A 63 -23.25 14.76 21.22
N SER A 64 -24.43 14.17 21.35
CA SER A 64 -25.45 14.56 22.33
C SER A 64 -25.55 13.54 23.45
N THR A 65 -25.71 14.04 24.67
CA THR A 65 -25.89 13.22 25.87
C THR A 65 -27.36 12.95 26.20
N CYS A 66 -28.30 13.63 25.53
CA CYS A 66 -29.74 13.40 25.64
C CYS A 66 -30.48 13.85 24.36
N GLY A 67 -31.68 13.30 24.10
CA GLY A 67 -32.51 13.64 22.94
C GLY A 67 -32.14 12.94 21.63
N THR A 68 -32.83 13.27 20.53
CA THR A 68 -32.73 12.60 19.20
C THR A 68 -31.88 13.36 18.17
N GLY A 69 -31.10 14.37 18.58
CA GLY A 69 -30.36 15.26 17.68
C GLY A 69 -28.85 15.06 17.62
N GLY A 70 -28.33 13.96 18.19
CA GLY A 70 -26.89 13.71 18.23
C GLY A 70 -26.34 13.15 16.93
N VAL A 71 -25.07 13.46 16.67
CA VAL A 71 -24.32 13.03 15.48
C VAL A 71 -23.24 12.05 15.89
N GLN A 72 -23.05 11.00 15.09
CA GLN A 72 -21.89 10.12 15.15
C GLN A 72 -21.05 10.26 13.88
N LEU A 73 -19.74 10.22 14.07
CA LEU A 73 -18.73 10.25 13.02
C LEU A 73 -17.92 8.95 13.04
N ARG A 74 -17.43 8.55 11.87
CA ARG A 74 -16.42 7.50 11.74
C ARG A 74 -15.39 7.87 10.68
N ILE A 75 -14.20 7.32 10.83
CA ILE A 75 -13.08 7.57 9.91
C ILE A 75 -13.19 6.60 8.74
N LEU A 76 -12.93 7.11 7.53
CA LEU A 76 -12.80 6.31 6.32
C LEU A 76 -11.31 6.17 5.98
N HIS A 77 -10.86 4.95 5.77
CA HIS A 77 -9.51 4.62 5.33
C HIS A 77 -9.56 4.02 3.93
N CYS A 78 -8.80 4.59 2.99
CA CYS A 78 -8.57 3.96 1.69
C CYS A 78 -7.42 2.96 1.80
N VAL A 79 -7.70 1.67 1.60
CA VAL A 79 -6.72 0.60 1.81
C VAL A 79 -6.72 -0.43 0.67
N TRP A 80 -5.63 -1.18 0.54
CA TRP A 80 -5.53 -2.34 -0.35
C TRP A 80 -6.15 -3.57 0.30
N SER A 81 -7.08 -4.23 -0.39
CA SER A 81 -7.85 -5.36 0.15
C SER A 81 -7.01 -6.52 0.69
N GLY A 82 -5.83 -6.77 0.11
CA GLY A 82 -4.97 -7.89 0.50
C GLY A 82 -4.02 -7.61 1.66
N THR A 83 -3.81 -6.34 2.05
CA THR A 83 -2.79 -5.99 3.07
C THR A 83 -3.24 -4.95 4.08
N ASP A 84 -4.39 -4.31 3.86
CA ASP A 84 -4.92 -3.22 4.68
C ASP A 84 -4.01 -2.00 4.81
N ARG A 85 -2.96 -1.93 3.99
CA ARG A 85 -2.11 -0.76 3.88
C ARG A 85 -2.82 0.34 3.12
N ALA A 86 -2.47 1.58 3.44
CA ALA A 86 -3.01 2.76 2.78
C ALA A 86 -2.83 2.68 1.26
N ALA A 87 -3.92 2.93 0.53
CA ALA A 87 -3.96 2.94 -0.93
C ALA A 87 -4.01 4.37 -1.53
N GLY A 88 -3.91 5.40 -0.68
CA GLY A 88 -3.85 6.80 -1.10
C GLY A 88 -5.08 7.19 -1.93
N LYS A 89 -4.83 7.71 -3.14
CA LYS A 89 -5.88 8.13 -4.09
C LYS A 89 -6.49 6.98 -4.90
N ALA A 90 -6.11 5.73 -4.65
CA ALA A 90 -6.62 4.60 -5.42
C ALA A 90 -8.12 4.34 -5.21
N CYS A 91 -8.72 4.92 -4.17
CA CYS A 91 -10.17 4.86 -3.94
C CYS A 91 -10.95 6.03 -4.57
N ASP A 92 -10.28 6.96 -5.27
CA ASP A 92 -10.95 8.07 -5.93
C ASP A 92 -11.95 7.53 -6.97
N GLY A 93 -13.19 8.00 -6.92
CA GLY A 93 -14.29 7.51 -7.77
C GLY A 93 -14.95 6.21 -7.29
N LEU A 94 -14.46 5.57 -6.23
CA LEU A 94 -15.20 4.50 -5.55
C LEU A 94 -16.26 5.08 -4.63
N GLN A 95 -17.39 4.37 -4.49
CA GLN A 95 -18.46 4.79 -3.60
C GLN A 95 -17.99 4.85 -2.14
N GLN A 96 -18.01 6.05 -1.56
CA GLN A 96 -17.62 6.27 -0.17
C GLN A 96 -18.75 5.84 0.78
N PRO A 97 -18.43 5.07 1.84
CA PRO A 97 -19.38 4.81 2.91
C PRO A 97 -19.76 6.11 3.64
N ARG A 98 -20.95 6.15 4.25
CA ARG A 98 -21.32 7.29 5.11
C ARG A 98 -20.33 7.46 6.25
N SER A 99 -19.80 8.66 6.44
CA SER A 99 -18.92 9.00 7.57
C SER A 99 -19.65 9.67 8.72
N ILE A 100 -20.91 10.06 8.50
CA ILE A 100 -21.78 10.73 9.46
C ILE A 100 -23.12 9.99 9.54
N ARG A 101 -23.67 9.82 10.74
CA ARG A 101 -25.04 9.34 10.97
C ARG A 101 -25.66 9.98 12.20
#